data_AF-A0A7S3MAI6-F1
#
_entry.id   AF-A0A7S3MAI6-F1
#
_cell.length_a   1.000
_cell.length_b   1.000
_cell.length_c   1.000
_cell.angle_alpha   90.00
_cell.angle_beta   90.00
_cell.angle_gamma   90.00
#
_symmetry.space_group_name_H-M   'P 1'
#
loop_
_entity.id
_entity.type
_entity.pdbx_description
1 polymer ?
#
loop_
_entity_poly.entity_id
_entity_poly.type
_entity_poly.pdbx_seq_one_letter_code
_entity_poly.pdbx_strand_id
1 'polypeptide(L)'
;GVKIMIEFDVPGHAASWCKGYPEICPSTTCLQPLDPSSNLTFPLITSLLSECTGADVSTPTVYQHDLKKASAGRASVATPAATKLTKAEKTTTLPASAALKAASVARAELDKKKEQESLFPYSLLHLGGDEVSYTCWEQSPQVLAWEAANGISGSEGTYEYFVDRVATITRDQQRTPVQWVEVFEHFGSNLDQNTVVHVWKEKSTLDGVLTAGYNALLSNQDFWYLDHLSVTWDQMYLNEPTAGLSATSDPALILGGESCMWAETVDPSDLHNTVWPRAAAVAEVLWTPLDVIYPNGIAAGTDLALAEDRLETFRCLLTRRGISAAPVTNTQARYQPKEPNSCFVQRRRL
;
A
#
# COMPACT_ATOMS: atom_id res chain seq x y z
N GLY A 1 -6.00 16.87 -10.64
CA GLY A 1 -5.33 15.61 -11.01
C GLY A 1 -4.78 14.91 -9.80
N VAL A 2 -5.61 14.70 -8.77
CA VAL A 2 -5.30 13.84 -7.62
C VAL A 2 -6.06 12.55 -7.86
N LYS A 3 -5.38 11.41 -7.77
CA LYS A 3 -6.04 10.10 -7.88
C LYS A 3 -6.56 9.70 -6.50
N ILE A 4 -7.68 8.99 -6.46
CA ILE A 4 -8.26 8.46 -5.23
C ILE A 4 -8.02 6.95 -5.25
N MET A 5 -7.13 6.48 -4.37
CA MET A 5 -7.01 5.06 -4.05
C MET A 5 -7.84 4.81 -2.80
N ILE A 6 -8.77 3.87 -2.89
CA ILE A 6 -9.59 3.47 -1.74
C ILE A 6 -8.94 2.29 -1.04
N GLU A 7 -9.15 2.23 0.26
CA GLU A 7 -8.77 1.11 1.10
C GLU A 7 -10.00 0.47 1.74
N PHE A 8 -10.15 -0.83 1.54
CA PHE A 8 -11.02 -1.68 2.35
C PHE A 8 -10.16 -2.76 2.96
N ASP A 9 -9.64 -2.45 4.14
CA ASP A 9 -8.74 -3.33 4.85
C ASP A 9 -9.48 -4.56 5.41
N VAL A 10 -9.04 -5.73 4.95
CA VAL A 10 -9.58 -7.03 5.31
C VAL A 10 -8.45 -8.09 5.28
N PRO A 11 -8.49 -9.11 6.13
CA PRO A 11 -9.57 -9.46 7.07
C PRO A 11 -9.47 -8.74 8.43
N GLY A 12 -8.34 -8.08 8.72
CA GLY A 12 -8.13 -7.26 9.91
C GLY A 12 -8.97 -5.99 9.88
N HIS A 13 -8.93 -5.21 10.98
CA HIS A 13 -9.54 -3.88 11.12
C HIS A 13 -11.03 -3.75 10.70
N ALA A 14 -11.75 -4.88 10.64
CA ALA A 14 -13.09 -4.97 10.06
C ALA A 14 -14.22 -5.02 11.10
N ALA A 15 -13.95 -4.70 12.37
CA ALA A 15 -14.93 -4.82 13.46
C ALA A 15 -16.25 -4.02 13.23
N SER A 16 -16.19 -2.93 12.46
CA SER A 16 -17.37 -2.14 12.07
C SER A 16 -18.28 -2.88 11.09
N TRP A 17 -17.73 -3.73 10.23
CA TRP A 17 -18.49 -4.52 9.25
C TRP A 17 -19.45 -5.48 9.97
N CYS A 18 -18.98 -6.06 11.08
CA CYS A 18 -19.77 -6.96 11.94
C CYS A 18 -21.00 -6.31 12.57
N LYS A 19 -21.09 -4.99 12.60
CA LYS A 19 -22.31 -4.30 13.06
C LYS A 19 -23.41 -4.33 12.01
N GLY A 20 -23.05 -4.27 10.72
CA GLY A 20 -23.99 -4.37 9.60
C GLY A 20 -24.27 -5.81 9.16
N TYR A 21 -23.25 -6.66 9.25
CA TYR A 21 -23.29 -8.06 8.81
C TYR A 21 -22.68 -8.97 9.90
N PRO A 22 -23.41 -9.33 10.95
CA PRO A 22 -22.89 -10.21 12.00
C PRO A 22 -22.44 -11.59 11.50
N GLU A 23 -22.96 -12.05 10.36
CA GLU A 23 -22.72 -13.37 9.76
C GLU A 23 -21.35 -13.53 9.12
N ILE A 24 -20.63 -12.44 8.88
CA ILE A 24 -19.26 -12.48 8.32
C ILE A 24 -18.19 -12.45 9.42
N CYS A 25 -18.59 -12.67 10.68
CA CYS A 25 -17.72 -12.51 11.85
C CYS A 25 -17.62 -13.84 12.60
N PRO A 26 -16.43 -14.18 13.14
CA PRO A 26 -16.23 -15.46 13.80
C PRO A 26 -17.19 -15.71 14.97
N SER A 27 -17.62 -14.67 15.68
CA SER A 27 -18.71 -14.74 16.67
C SER A 27 -19.23 -13.35 17.07
N THR A 28 -20.25 -13.31 17.93
CA THR A 28 -20.75 -12.04 18.50
C THR A 28 -19.74 -11.31 19.40
N THR A 29 -18.72 -12.01 19.90
CA THR A 29 -17.65 -11.44 20.74
C THR A 29 -16.33 -11.30 19.99
N CYS A 30 -16.20 -11.95 18.84
CA CYS A 30 -15.05 -11.89 17.95
C CYS A 30 -15.45 -11.18 16.66
N LEU A 31 -15.24 -9.86 16.62
CA LEU A 31 -15.64 -9.02 15.50
C LEU A 31 -14.54 -8.83 14.44
N GLN A 32 -13.37 -9.43 14.66
CA GLN A 32 -12.29 -9.46 13.67
C GLN A 32 -11.33 -10.61 14.03
N PRO A 33 -10.61 -11.17 13.05
CA PRO A 33 -10.71 -10.87 11.61
C PRO A 33 -12.02 -11.41 10.99
N LEU A 34 -12.39 -10.98 9.79
CA LEU A 34 -13.58 -11.49 9.09
C LEU A 34 -13.52 -13.02 8.93
N ASP A 35 -14.67 -13.69 8.95
CA ASP A 35 -14.79 -15.15 8.91
C ASP A 35 -14.75 -15.68 7.46
N PRO A 36 -13.69 -16.36 7.02
CA PRO A 36 -13.60 -16.92 5.66
C PRO A 36 -14.51 -18.15 5.44
N SER A 37 -14.98 -18.79 6.51
CA SER A 37 -15.87 -19.95 6.42
C SER A 37 -17.32 -19.57 6.08
N SER A 38 -17.68 -18.31 6.35
CA SER A 38 -19.00 -17.79 6.04
C SER A 38 -19.22 -17.69 4.54
N ASN A 39 -20.36 -18.21 4.08
CA ASN A 39 -20.76 -18.14 2.67
C ASN A 39 -21.13 -16.72 2.23
N LEU A 40 -21.18 -15.74 3.14
CA LEU A 40 -21.50 -14.34 2.85
C LEU A 40 -20.26 -13.44 2.74
N THR A 41 -19.13 -13.80 3.35
CA THR A 41 -17.94 -12.95 3.43
C THR A 41 -17.43 -12.52 2.05
N PHE A 42 -17.10 -13.47 1.19
CA PHE A 42 -16.58 -13.14 -0.14
C PHE A 42 -17.62 -12.58 -1.10
N PRO A 43 -18.89 -13.03 -1.13
CA PRO A 43 -19.93 -12.35 -1.90
C PRO A 43 -20.15 -10.90 -1.51
N LEU A 44 -20.12 -10.57 -0.20
CA LEU A 44 -20.25 -9.21 0.29
C LEU A 44 -19.08 -8.34 -0.19
N ILE A 45 -17.84 -8.80 0.01
CA ILE A 45 -16.63 -8.10 -0.48
C ILE A 45 -16.68 -7.93 -2.00
N THR A 46 -17.05 -8.98 -2.74
CA THR A 46 -17.17 -8.92 -4.20
C THR A 46 -18.17 -7.86 -4.63
N SER A 47 -19.34 -7.81 -3.99
CA SER A 47 -20.39 -6.83 -4.29
C SER A 47 -19.93 -5.41 -3.99
N LEU A 48 -19.30 -5.18 -2.83
CA LEU A 48 -18.77 -3.87 -2.46
C LEU A 48 -17.71 -3.37 -3.44
N LEU A 49 -16.75 -4.23 -3.78
CA LEU A 49 -15.70 -3.89 -4.73
C LEU A 49 -16.29 -3.65 -6.12
N SER A 50 -17.31 -4.40 -6.54
CA SER A 50 -17.97 -4.21 -7.83
C SER A 50 -18.70 -2.87 -7.90
N GLU A 51 -19.36 -2.44 -6.82
CA GLU A 51 -19.97 -1.11 -6.71
C GLU A 51 -18.91 -0.01 -6.87
N CYS A 52 -17.75 -0.18 -6.24
CA CYS A 52 -16.64 0.77 -6.32
C CYS A 52 -16.03 0.82 -7.73
N THR A 53 -15.83 -0.33 -8.35
CA THR A 53 -15.08 -0.49 -9.61
C THR A 53 -15.96 -0.39 -10.86
N GLY A 54 -17.28 -0.46 -10.71
CA GLY A 54 -18.24 -0.56 -11.83
C GLY A 54 -18.15 -1.89 -12.58
N ALA A 55 -17.54 -2.92 -11.99
CA ALA A 55 -17.42 -4.23 -12.62
C ALA A 55 -18.77 -4.97 -12.63
N ASP A 56 -19.10 -5.60 -13.76
CA ASP A 56 -20.28 -6.46 -13.87
C ASP A 56 -19.97 -7.83 -13.24
N VAL A 57 -20.76 -8.21 -12.23
CA VAL A 57 -20.61 -9.45 -11.44
C VAL A 57 -21.25 -10.66 -12.15
N SER A 58 -21.71 -10.50 -13.39
CA SER A 58 -22.51 -11.51 -14.11
C SER A 58 -21.77 -12.82 -14.46
N THR A 59 -20.46 -12.92 -14.24
CA THR A 59 -19.68 -14.16 -14.41
C THR A 59 -18.83 -14.48 -13.17
N PRO A 60 -19.17 -15.51 -12.38
CA PRO A 60 -18.31 -15.97 -11.30
C PRO A 60 -17.06 -16.64 -11.87
N THR A 61 -15.88 -16.11 -11.59
CA THR A 61 -14.62 -16.84 -11.79
C THR A 61 -14.56 -17.96 -10.76
N VAL A 62 -14.34 -19.20 -11.21
CA VAL A 62 -14.12 -20.33 -10.31
C VAL A 62 -12.80 -20.10 -9.59
N TYR A 63 -12.86 -19.84 -8.30
CA TYR A 63 -11.67 -19.75 -7.47
C TYR A 63 -11.09 -21.14 -7.23
N GLN A 64 -9.83 -21.32 -7.60
CA GLN A 64 -9.05 -22.49 -7.22
C GLN A 64 -7.86 -21.99 -6.41
N HIS A 65 -7.97 -22.07 -5.08
CA HIS A 65 -6.81 -21.90 -4.21
C HIS A 65 -5.92 -23.14 -4.36
N ASP A 66 -4.70 -22.95 -4.83
CA ASP A 66 -3.73 -24.03 -5.02
C ASP A 66 -3.06 -24.33 -3.66
N LEU A 67 -3.81 -24.99 -2.76
CA LEU A 67 -3.41 -25.35 -1.38
C LEU A 67 -2.06 -26.09 -1.27
N LYS A 68 -1.48 -26.53 -2.39
CA LYS A 68 -0.19 -27.23 -2.46
C LYS A 68 1.03 -26.31 -2.52
N LYS A 69 0.88 -25.01 -2.74
CA LYS A 69 2.02 -24.07 -2.73
C LYS A 69 2.38 -23.57 -1.32
N ALA A 70 1.42 -23.57 -0.39
CA ALA A 70 1.59 -23.10 0.98
C ALA A 70 2.34 -24.08 1.92
N SER A 71 2.67 -25.30 1.49
CA SER A 71 3.23 -26.34 2.38
C SER A 71 4.63 -26.85 2.01
N ALA A 72 5.37 -26.15 1.15
CA ALA A 72 6.76 -26.52 0.85
C ALA A 72 7.74 -25.74 1.75
N GLY A 73 8.01 -26.30 2.93
CA GLY A 73 9.00 -25.79 3.86
C GLY A 73 10.39 -25.61 3.23
N ARG A 74 11.11 -24.60 3.75
CA ARG A 74 12.52 -24.24 3.47
C ARG A 74 13.39 -25.46 3.14
N ALA A 75 13.86 -25.55 1.89
CA ALA A 75 15.03 -26.33 1.54
C ALA A 75 15.85 -25.61 0.45
N SER A 76 17.17 -25.77 0.60
CA SER A 76 18.28 -25.07 -0.04
C SER A 76 18.19 -24.78 -1.54
N VAL A 77 18.69 -23.59 -1.87
CA VAL A 77 19.12 -23.13 -3.20
C VAL A 77 19.89 -24.22 -3.94
N ALA A 78 19.36 -24.63 -5.11
CA ALA A 78 20.11 -25.35 -6.12
C ALA A 78 19.95 -24.62 -7.47
N THR A 79 21.07 -24.20 -8.03
CA THR A 79 21.23 -23.49 -9.30
C THR A 79 20.69 -24.31 -10.48
N PRO A 80 19.90 -23.75 -11.41
CA PRO A 80 19.54 -24.48 -12.63
C PRO A 80 20.65 -24.35 -13.68
N ALA A 81 21.14 -25.50 -14.13
CA ALA A 81 22.00 -25.62 -15.30
C ALA A 81 21.23 -25.33 -16.60
N ALA A 82 21.85 -24.56 -17.48
CA ALA A 82 21.33 -24.23 -18.80
C ALA A 82 21.17 -25.47 -19.69
N THR A 83 19.97 -25.71 -20.20
CA THR A 83 19.72 -26.72 -21.25
C THR A 83 19.23 -26.04 -22.53
N LYS A 84 19.94 -26.33 -23.62
CA LYS A 84 19.72 -25.79 -24.97
C LYS A 84 18.35 -26.21 -25.53
N LEU A 85 17.59 -25.25 -26.04
CA LEU A 85 16.39 -25.47 -26.87
C LEU A 85 16.78 -25.50 -28.36
N THR A 86 16.36 -26.55 -29.06
CA THR A 86 16.44 -26.66 -30.52
C THR A 86 15.06 -26.52 -31.17
N LYS A 87 15.01 -25.58 -32.12
CA LYS A 87 14.26 -25.53 -33.40
C LYS A 87 12.72 -25.46 -33.39
N ALA A 88 12.27 -24.21 -33.55
CA ALA A 88 11.13 -23.63 -34.26
C ALA A 88 10.14 -24.54 -35.04
N GLU A 89 8.85 -24.35 -34.73
CA GLU A 89 7.72 -24.43 -35.68
C GLU A 89 7.12 -23.03 -35.86
N LYS A 90 6.91 -22.63 -37.11
CA LYS A 90 6.40 -21.31 -37.52
C LYS A 90 4.87 -21.28 -37.44
N THR A 91 4.34 -20.56 -36.46
CA THR A 91 2.98 -20.03 -36.50
C THR A 91 3.08 -18.52 -36.70
N THR A 92 2.46 -18.00 -37.75
CA THR A 92 2.43 -16.57 -38.11
C THR A 92 1.79 -15.75 -36.99
N THR A 93 2.63 -15.17 -36.13
CA THR A 93 2.25 -14.23 -35.08
C THR A 93 2.31 -12.80 -35.61
N LEU A 94 1.30 -11.99 -35.25
CA LEU A 94 1.35 -10.54 -35.37
C LEU A 94 2.66 -10.02 -34.71
N PRO A 95 3.36 -9.04 -35.28
CA PRO A 95 4.59 -8.53 -34.67
C PRO A 95 4.29 -8.02 -33.26
N ALA A 96 5.10 -8.42 -32.29
CA ALA A 96 4.89 -8.15 -30.86
C ALA A 96 4.61 -6.67 -30.54
N SER A 97 5.14 -5.73 -31.35
CA SER A 97 4.87 -4.29 -31.19
C SER A 97 3.44 -3.88 -31.57
N ALA A 98 2.80 -4.58 -32.51
CA ALA A 98 1.41 -4.36 -32.87
C ALA A 98 0.46 -4.94 -31.81
N ALA A 99 0.82 -6.09 -31.22
CA ALA A 99 0.07 -6.67 -30.10
C ALA A 99 0.15 -5.78 -28.84
N LEU A 100 1.32 -5.23 -28.53
CA LEU A 100 1.51 -4.27 -27.42
C LEU A 100 0.74 -2.97 -27.64
N LYS A 101 0.75 -2.40 -28.85
CA LYS A 101 -0.05 -1.21 -29.19
C LYS A 101 -1.55 -1.48 -29.15
N ALA A 102 -2.00 -2.63 -29.65
CA ALA A 102 -3.41 -3.01 -29.58
C ALA A 102 -3.85 -3.19 -28.11
N ALA A 103 -3.01 -3.81 -27.28
CA ALA A 103 -3.25 -3.93 -25.85
C ALA A 103 -3.29 -2.57 -25.13
N SER A 104 -2.40 -1.63 -25.49
CA SER A 104 -2.40 -0.28 -24.88
C SER A 104 -3.62 0.55 -25.27
N VAL A 105 -4.08 0.43 -26.52
CA VAL A 105 -5.28 1.15 -27.01
C VAL A 105 -6.54 0.53 -26.39
N ALA A 106 -6.65 -0.80 -26.34
CA ALA A 106 -7.75 -1.49 -25.68
C ALA A 106 -7.82 -1.14 -24.19
N ARG A 107 -6.67 -1.00 -23.53
CA ARG A 107 -6.58 -0.56 -22.13
C ARG A 107 -7.06 0.88 -21.95
N ALA A 108 -6.63 1.79 -22.83
CA ALA A 108 -7.06 3.18 -22.78
C ALA A 108 -8.58 3.38 -23.04
N GLU A 109 -9.19 2.60 -23.94
CA GLU A 109 -10.64 2.67 -24.17
C GLU A 109 -11.44 2.07 -23.01
N LEU A 110 -10.96 0.98 -22.42
CA LEU A 110 -11.53 0.38 -21.22
C LEU A 110 -11.45 1.33 -20.03
N ASP A 111 -10.32 2.01 -19.84
CA ASP A 111 -10.10 2.98 -18.78
C ASP A 111 -11.10 4.15 -18.90
N LYS A 112 -11.34 4.64 -20.12
CA LYS A 112 -12.30 5.72 -20.38
C LYS A 112 -13.76 5.32 -20.13
N LYS A 113 -14.13 4.07 -20.41
CA LYS A 113 -15.47 3.54 -20.11
C LYS A 113 -15.66 3.37 -18.60
N LYS A 114 -14.66 2.84 -17.90
CA LYS A 114 -14.68 2.72 -16.43
C LYS A 114 -14.77 4.08 -15.74
N GLU A 115 -14.16 5.12 -16.28
CA GLU A 115 -14.24 6.48 -15.73
C GLU A 115 -15.67 7.05 -15.71
N GLN A 116 -16.57 6.55 -16.58
CA GLN A 116 -17.97 7.00 -16.62
C GLN A 116 -18.93 6.14 -15.79
N GLU A 117 -18.57 4.90 -15.45
CA GLU A 117 -19.44 3.92 -14.76
C GLU A 117 -18.95 3.57 -13.33
N SER A 118 -17.68 3.85 -12.98
CA SER A 118 -17.06 3.49 -11.70
C SER A 118 -17.03 4.67 -10.71
N LEU A 119 -17.31 4.40 -9.44
CA LEU A 119 -17.12 5.38 -8.36
C LEU A 119 -15.62 5.72 -8.16
N PHE A 120 -14.75 4.73 -8.35
CA PHE A 120 -13.30 4.86 -8.21
C PHE A 120 -12.61 4.33 -9.48
N PRO A 121 -12.37 5.21 -10.46
CA PRO A 121 -11.97 4.80 -11.80
C PRO A 121 -10.49 4.40 -11.92
N TYR A 122 -9.71 4.59 -10.86
CA TYR A 122 -8.28 4.29 -10.84
C TYR A 122 -8.01 2.80 -10.68
N SER A 123 -6.85 2.36 -11.16
CA SER A 123 -6.52 0.93 -11.23
C SER A 123 -6.12 0.33 -9.89
N LEU A 124 -5.50 1.10 -9.00
CA LEU A 124 -5.02 0.64 -7.70
C LEU A 124 -6.18 0.61 -6.70
N LEU A 125 -6.28 -0.48 -5.95
CA LEU A 125 -7.25 -0.66 -4.87
C LEU A 125 -6.51 -1.29 -3.68
N HIS A 126 -6.53 -0.62 -2.54
CA HIS A 126 -5.86 -1.08 -1.33
C HIS A 126 -6.77 -2.06 -0.58
N LEU A 127 -6.26 -3.26 -0.31
CA LEU A 127 -6.99 -4.33 0.36
C LEU A 127 -6.55 -4.51 1.82
N GLY A 128 -5.61 -3.69 2.27
CA GLY A 128 -5.01 -3.76 3.59
C GLY A 128 -4.29 -5.08 3.81
N GLY A 129 -4.70 -5.82 4.84
CA GLY A 129 -4.18 -7.14 5.19
C GLY A 129 -3.08 -7.12 6.26
N ASP A 130 -2.94 -6.00 6.98
CA ASP A 130 -2.02 -5.81 8.09
C ASP A 130 -2.60 -6.29 9.43
N GLU A 131 -1.71 -6.46 10.42
CA GLU A 131 -2.03 -6.64 11.85
C GLU A 131 -3.11 -7.71 12.19
N VAL A 132 -3.24 -8.74 11.35
CA VAL A 132 -4.29 -9.76 11.51
C VAL A 132 -4.02 -10.63 12.74
N SER A 133 -4.88 -10.51 13.75
CA SER A 133 -4.84 -11.37 14.94
C SER A 133 -5.60 -12.69 14.71
N TYR A 134 -4.92 -13.82 14.84
CA TYR A 134 -5.52 -15.15 14.62
C TYR A 134 -6.40 -15.66 15.76
N THR A 135 -6.36 -15.02 16.93
CA THR A 135 -6.99 -15.52 18.16
C THR A 135 -8.48 -15.86 18.00
N CYS A 136 -9.22 -15.07 17.24
CA CYS A 136 -10.65 -15.30 17.03
C CYS A 136 -10.95 -16.46 16.07
N TRP A 137 -10.10 -16.70 15.07
CA TRP A 137 -10.22 -17.89 14.21
C TRP A 137 -9.88 -19.16 14.99
N GLU A 138 -8.80 -19.14 15.78
CA GLU A 138 -8.35 -20.27 16.61
C GLU A 138 -9.39 -20.71 17.65
N GLN A 139 -10.27 -19.81 18.06
CA GLN A 139 -11.32 -20.08 19.06
C GLN A 139 -12.70 -20.35 18.45
N SER A 140 -12.86 -20.18 17.13
CA SER A 140 -14.16 -20.31 16.48
C SER A 140 -14.39 -21.75 15.96
N PRO A 141 -15.36 -22.51 16.51
CA PRO A 141 -15.59 -23.89 16.09
C PRO A 141 -15.95 -24.03 14.60
N GLN A 142 -16.61 -23.02 14.02
CA GLN A 142 -16.98 -23.04 12.60
C GLN A 142 -15.76 -22.85 11.69
N VAL A 143 -14.82 -21.97 12.06
CA VAL A 143 -13.58 -21.74 11.32
C VAL A 143 -12.70 -22.98 11.41
N LEU A 144 -12.51 -23.53 12.61
CA LEU A 144 -11.74 -24.77 12.81
C LEU A 144 -12.31 -25.96 12.01
N ALA A 145 -13.64 -26.10 11.96
CA ALA A 145 -14.29 -27.15 11.18
C ALA A 145 -14.11 -26.94 9.67
N TRP A 146 -14.18 -25.68 9.22
CA TRP A 146 -13.95 -25.31 7.82
C TRP A 146 -12.48 -25.52 7.41
N GLU A 147 -11.52 -25.17 8.26
CA GLU A 147 -10.10 -25.42 8.03
C GLU A 147 -9.84 -26.92 7.82
N ALA A 148 -10.38 -27.76 8.71
CA ALA A 148 -10.27 -29.21 8.62
C ALA A 148 -10.93 -29.77 7.34
N ALA A 149 -12.11 -29.26 6.95
CA ALA A 149 -12.84 -29.70 5.77
C ALA A 149 -12.13 -29.32 4.45
N ASN A 150 -11.38 -28.21 4.44
CA ASN A 150 -10.71 -27.69 3.26
C ASN A 150 -9.19 -27.97 3.23
N GLY A 151 -8.65 -28.66 4.25
CA GLY A 151 -7.21 -28.95 4.32
C GLY A 151 -6.35 -27.70 4.48
N ILE A 152 -6.86 -26.69 5.19
CA ILE A 152 -6.16 -25.44 5.47
C ILE A 152 -5.32 -25.60 6.73
N SER A 153 -4.05 -25.19 6.65
CA SER A 153 -3.05 -25.38 7.70
C SER A 153 -3.17 -24.31 8.78
N GLY A 154 -4.21 -24.39 9.60
CA GLY A 154 -4.46 -23.47 10.71
C GLY A 154 -4.61 -22.01 10.28
N SER A 155 -4.50 -21.09 11.23
CA SER A 155 -4.84 -19.68 11.00
C SER A 155 -3.93 -18.94 10.03
N GLU A 156 -2.67 -19.40 9.89
CA GLU A 156 -1.76 -18.89 8.86
C GLU A 156 -2.28 -19.21 7.45
N GLY A 157 -2.65 -20.48 7.20
CA GLY A 157 -3.25 -20.87 5.93
C GLY A 157 -4.61 -20.20 5.70
N THR A 158 -5.34 -19.89 6.78
CA THR A 158 -6.61 -19.15 6.74
C THR A 158 -6.38 -17.70 6.31
N TYR A 159 -5.34 -17.04 6.84
CA TYR A 159 -4.91 -15.71 6.39
C TYR A 159 -4.54 -15.72 4.91
N GLU A 160 -3.65 -16.63 4.49
CA GLU A 160 -3.22 -16.74 3.10
C GLU A 160 -4.41 -16.95 2.16
N TYR A 161 -5.30 -17.89 2.50
CA TYR A 161 -6.52 -18.12 1.73
C TYR A 161 -7.36 -16.85 1.58
N PHE A 162 -7.58 -16.12 2.68
CA PHE A 162 -8.41 -14.93 2.68
C PHE A 162 -7.83 -13.85 1.76
N VAL A 163 -6.56 -13.49 1.95
CA VAL A 163 -5.95 -12.37 1.22
C VAL A 163 -5.78 -12.71 -0.26
N ASP A 164 -5.43 -13.95 -0.61
CA ASP A 164 -5.38 -14.37 -2.02
C ASP A 164 -6.77 -14.39 -2.68
N ARG A 165 -7.81 -14.78 -1.94
CA ARG A 165 -9.19 -14.75 -2.45
C ARG A 165 -9.64 -13.33 -2.78
N VAL A 166 -9.40 -12.37 -1.90
CA VAL A 166 -9.77 -10.96 -2.10
C VAL A 166 -8.91 -10.32 -3.20
N ALA A 167 -7.61 -10.63 -3.26
CA ALA A 167 -6.75 -10.17 -4.35
C ALA A 167 -7.22 -10.72 -5.70
N THR A 168 -7.66 -11.98 -5.76
CA THR A 168 -8.25 -12.59 -6.96
C THR A 168 -9.53 -11.89 -7.39
N ILE A 169 -10.46 -11.64 -6.46
CA ILE A 169 -11.69 -10.87 -6.74
C ILE A 169 -11.34 -9.50 -7.35
N THR A 170 -10.34 -8.83 -6.80
CA THR A 170 -9.87 -7.51 -7.27
C THR A 170 -9.30 -7.58 -8.69
N ARG A 171 -8.48 -8.60 -8.97
CA ARG A 171 -7.92 -8.84 -10.31
C ARG A 171 -8.99 -9.21 -11.34
N ASP A 172 -10.01 -9.98 -10.96
CA ASP A 172 -11.14 -10.33 -11.81
C ASP A 172 -11.95 -9.09 -12.22
N GLN A 173 -12.01 -8.08 -11.34
CA GLN A 173 -12.57 -6.76 -11.61
C GLN A 173 -11.58 -5.84 -12.36
N GLN A 174 -10.46 -6.39 -12.85
CA GLN A 174 -9.41 -5.70 -13.59
C GLN A 174 -8.85 -4.50 -12.82
N ARG A 175 -8.66 -4.68 -11.51
CA ARG A 175 -7.94 -3.78 -10.62
C ARG A 175 -6.64 -4.44 -10.17
N THR A 176 -5.71 -3.60 -9.74
CA THR A 176 -4.41 -4.00 -9.22
C THR A 176 -4.48 -3.92 -7.69
N PRO A 177 -4.36 -5.07 -7.00
CA PRO A 177 -4.38 -5.08 -5.54
C PRO A 177 -3.11 -4.40 -5.00
N VAL A 178 -3.32 -3.50 -4.04
CA VAL A 178 -2.26 -2.96 -3.17
C VAL A 178 -2.48 -3.55 -1.78
N GLN A 179 -1.44 -4.09 -1.16
CA GLN A 179 -1.53 -4.77 0.12
C GLN A 179 -0.37 -4.38 1.03
N TRP A 180 -0.62 -4.30 2.33
CA TRP A 180 0.43 -4.04 3.31
C TRP A 180 1.47 -5.15 3.32
N VAL A 181 2.68 -4.80 3.77
CA VAL A 181 3.88 -5.64 3.65
C VAL A 181 3.76 -7.01 4.31
N GLU A 182 2.93 -7.17 5.34
CA GLU A 182 2.66 -8.45 5.99
C GLU A 182 2.25 -9.52 4.98
N VAL A 183 1.42 -9.18 3.99
CA VAL A 183 1.02 -10.15 2.94
C VAL A 183 2.26 -10.68 2.21
N PHE A 184 3.25 -9.84 1.93
CA PHE A 184 4.52 -10.29 1.36
C PHE A 184 5.38 -11.07 2.37
N GLU A 185 5.40 -10.69 3.65
CA GLU A 185 6.12 -11.42 4.71
C GLU A 185 5.62 -12.87 4.87
N HIS A 186 4.31 -13.08 4.70
CA HIS A 186 3.66 -14.39 4.75
C HIS A 186 3.90 -15.21 3.47
N PHE A 187 3.69 -14.63 2.28
CA PHE A 187 3.75 -15.36 1.00
C PHE A 187 5.14 -15.45 0.38
N GLY A 188 6.01 -14.47 0.63
CA GLY A 188 7.27 -14.27 -0.07
C GLY A 188 7.09 -14.25 -1.60
N SER A 189 7.92 -15.02 -2.32
CA SER A 189 7.86 -15.13 -3.78
C SER A 189 6.65 -15.91 -4.32
N ASN A 190 5.76 -16.40 -3.46
CA ASN A 190 4.52 -17.07 -3.89
C ASN A 190 3.35 -16.09 -4.07
N LEU A 191 3.50 -14.84 -3.64
CA LEU A 191 2.50 -13.79 -3.87
C LEU A 191 2.31 -13.56 -5.38
N ASP A 192 1.10 -13.16 -5.78
CA ASP A 192 0.85 -12.86 -7.19
C ASP A 192 1.68 -11.65 -7.64
N GLN A 193 2.43 -11.79 -8.74
CA GLN A 193 3.35 -10.75 -9.22
C GLN A 193 2.65 -9.45 -9.65
N ASN A 194 1.32 -9.46 -9.82
CA ASN A 194 0.56 -8.25 -10.10
C ASN A 194 0.13 -7.48 -8.84
N THR A 195 0.46 -7.98 -7.64
CA THR A 195 0.25 -7.25 -6.38
C THR A 195 1.32 -6.17 -6.21
N VAL A 196 0.89 -4.97 -5.82
CA VAL A 196 1.77 -3.91 -5.34
C VAL A 196 1.89 -4.05 -3.83
N VAL A 197 3.12 -4.12 -3.33
CA VAL A 197 3.40 -4.25 -1.89
C VAL A 197 3.63 -2.86 -1.29
N HIS A 198 2.87 -2.52 -0.26
CA HIS A 198 2.97 -1.24 0.43
C HIS A 198 3.76 -1.42 1.74
N VAL A 199 4.97 -0.89 1.76
CA VAL A 199 5.92 -1.06 2.87
C VAL A 199 5.73 0.03 3.92
N TRP A 200 5.22 -0.35 5.09
CA TRP A 200 4.98 0.58 6.20
C TRP A 200 5.82 0.32 7.46
N LYS A 201 6.23 -0.93 7.72
CA LYS A 201 7.04 -1.34 8.88
C LYS A 201 8.51 -0.93 8.71
N GLU A 202 9.43 -1.87 8.79
CA GLU A 202 10.85 -1.59 8.60
C GLU A 202 11.15 -1.30 7.13
N LYS A 203 11.75 -0.14 6.84
CA LYS A 203 12.21 0.21 5.47
C LYS A 203 13.12 -0.85 4.85
N SER A 204 13.88 -1.59 5.65
CA SER A 204 14.75 -2.70 5.22
C SER A 204 14.00 -3.76 4.41
N THR A 205 12.71 -3.97 4.67
CA THR A 205 11.86 -4.94 3.95
C THR A 205 11.66 -4.57 2.48
N LEU A 206 11.77 -3.28 2.13
CA LEU A 206 11.67 -2.81 0.75
C LEU A 206 12.68 -3.51 -0.16
N ASP A 207 13.92 -3.72 0.29
CA ASP A 207 14.94 -4.39 -0.50
C ASP A 207 14.55 -5.82 -0.89
N GLY A 208 13.92 -6.56 0.04
CA GLY A 208 13.42 -7.91 -0.19
C GLY A 208 12.26 -7.94 -1.18
N VAL A 209 11.33 -6.99 -1.08
CA VAL A 209 10.20 -6.82 -2.01
C VAL A 209 10.70 -6.55 -3.43
N LEU A 210 11.66 -5.61 -3.58
CA LEU A 210 12.22 -5.24 -4.88
C LEU A 210 13.06 -6.36 -5.49
N THR A 211 13.89 -7.03 -4.69
CA THR A 211 14.69 -8.18 -5.15
C THR A 211 13.81 -9.35 -5.58
N ALA A 212 12.62 -9.50 -4.99
CA ALA A 212 11.61 -10.46 -5.42
C ALA A 212 10.78 -9.99 -6.64
N GLY A 213 11.06 -8.80 -7.18
CA GLY A 213 10.50 -8.28 -8.42
C GLY A 213 9.13 -7.63 -8.31
N TYR A 214 8.67 -7.29 -7.10
CA TYR A 214 7.36 -6.66 -6.89
C TYR A 214 7.45 -5.15 -7.02
N ASN A 215 6.38 -4.56 -7.54
CA ASN A 215 6.20 -3.11 -7.45
C ASN A 215 5.92 -2.73 -6.00
N ALA A 216 6.49 -1.62 -5.55
CA ALA A 216 6.40 -1.20 -4.16
C ALA A 216 5.94 0.26 -4.00
N LEU A 217 5.23 0.51 -2.91
CA LEU A 217 5.00 1.84 -2.33
C LEU A 217 5.69 1.90 -0.96
N LEU A 218 6.16 3.07 -0.56
CA LEU A 218 6.79 3.26 0.75
C LEU A 218 6.00 4.25 1.62
N SER A 219 5.69 3.82 2.84
CA SER A 219 5.09 4.64 3.91
C SER A 219 5.78 4.32 5.24
N ASN A 220 7.10 4.47 5.29
CA ASN A 220 7.92 4.10 6.44
C ASN A 220 7.40 4.74 7.75
N GLN A 221 6.92 3.93 8.69
CA GLN A 221 6.34 4.39 9.96
C GLN A 221 7.30 5.20 10.82
N ASP A 222 8.61 4.96 10.70
CA ASP A 222 9.61 5.66 11.50
C ASP A 222 9.71 7.15 11.12
N PHE A 223 9.36 7.50 9.86
CA PHE A 223 9.61 8.82 9.31
C PHE A 223 8.45 9.45 8.55
N TRP A 224 7.53 8.69 7.95
CA TRP A 224 6.44 9.21 7.11
C TRP A 224 5.04 9.01 7.71
N TYR A 225 4.94 8.51 8.95
CA TYR A 225 3.72 8.59 9.73
C TYR A 225 3.60 9.97 10.37
N LEU A 226 2.62 10.72 9.92
CA LEU A 226 2.35 12.06 10.40
C LEU A 226 1.65 12.01 11.77
N ASP A 227 0.91 10.97 12.13
CA ASP A 227 0.31 10.81 13.47
C ASP A 227 1.38 10.58 14.56
N HIS A 228 2.60 10.14 14.19
CA HIS A 228 3.77 10.15 15.05
C HIS A 228 4.27 11.58 15.31
N LEU A 229 3.72 12.22 16.35
CA LEU A 229 3.92 13.65 16.61
C LEU A 229 5.37 14.04 16.94
N SER A 230 6.23 13.10 17.34
CA SER A 230 7.66 13.34 17.58
C SER A 230 8.50 13.39 16.31
N VAL A 231 7.95 12.95 15.17
CA VAL A 231 8.67 12.96 13.89
C VAL A 231 8.58 14.36 13.27
N THR A 232 9.72 15.03 13.19
CA THR A 232 9.86 16.38 12.64
C THR A 232 10.02 16.36 11.12
N TRP A 233 9.78 17.50 10.46
CA TRP A 233 9.78 17.59 8.99
C TRP A 233 11.13 17.17 8.37
N ASP A 234 12.24 17.46 9.03
CA ASP A 234 13.60 17.17 8.60
C ASP A 234 13.89 15.67 8.65
N GLN A 235 13.37 14.97 9.68
CA GLN A 235 13.42 13.51 9.72
C GLN A 235 12.61 12.90 8.56
N MET A 236 11.44 13.46 8.24
CA MET A 236 10.66 13.03 7.06
C MET A 236 11.41 13.29 5.76
N TYR A 237 12.05 14.46 5.64
CA TYR A 237 12.81 14.88 4.45
C TYR A 237 14.04 14.00 4.18
N LEU A 238 14.68 13.50 5.23
CA LEU A 238 15.87 12.64 5.12
C LEU A 238 15.54 11.19 4.77
N ASN A 239 14.27 10.79 4.77
CA ASN A 239 13.85 9.43 4.46
C ASN A 239 13.79 9.18 2.94
N GLU A 240 14.97 9.13 2.30
CA GLU A 240 15.11 8.87 0.86
C GLU A 240 14.81 7.39 0.52
N PRO A 241 13.78 7.05 -0.29
CA PRO A 241 13.37 5.67 -0.57
C PRO A 241 14.49 4.73 -1.01
N THR A 242 15.41 5.21 -1.86
CA THR A 242 16.47 4.38 -2.45
C THR A 242 17.68 4.17 -1.54
N ALA A 243 17.73 4.87 -0.40
CA ALA A 243 18.83 4.77 0.53
C ALA A 243 18.85 3.39 1.23
N GLY A 244 19.95 2.66 1.07
CA GLY A 244 20.17 1.35 1.70
C GLY A 244 19.75 0.14 0.87
N LEU A 245 19.29 0.34 -0.38
CA LEU A 245 18.98 -0.76 -1.29
C LEU A 245 20.25 -1.52 -1.73
N SER A 246 20.12 -2.83 -1.89
CA SER A 246 21.15 -3.71 -2.41
C SER A 246 21.34 -3.51 -3.93
N ALA A 247 22.48 -3.95 -4.46
CA ALA A 247 22.78 -3.87 -5.89
C ALA A 247 21.87 -4.75 -6.77
N THR A 248 21.13 -5.69 -6.17
CA THR A 248 20.18 -6.57 -6.87
C THR A 248 18.76 -6.02 -6.92
N SER A 249 18.45 -5.01 -6.13
CA SER A 249 17.17 -4.32 -6.17
C SER A 249 17.07 -3.41 -7.39
N ASP A 250 15.89 -3.38 -8.01
CA ASP A 250 15.58 -2.44 -9.09
C ASP A 250 14.76 -1.27 -8.54
N PRO A 251 15.34 -0.05 -8.39
CA PRO A 251 14.62 1.11 -7.91
C PRO A 251 13.45 1.53 -8.81
N ALA A 252 13.42 1.11 -10.08
CA ALA A 252 12.32 1.43 -11.00
C ALA A 252 11.00 0.76 -10.61
N LEU A 253 11.04 -0.25 -9.74
CA LEU A 253 9.86 -0.90 -9.17
C LEU A 253 9.24 -0.10 -8.01
N ILE A 254 9.91 0.95 -7.51
CA ILE A 254 9.33 1.87 -6.53
C ILE A 254 8.40 2.83 -7.28
N LEU A 255 7.10 2.67 -7.06
CA LEU A 255 6.08 3.52 -7.71
C LEU A 255 5.96 4.90 -7.05
N GLY A 256 6.45 5.04 -5.83
CA GLY A 256 6.40 6.25 -5.03
C GLY A 256 6.28 5.93 -3.54
N GLY A 257 5.62 6.82 -2.81
CA GLY A 257 5.34 6.64 -1.39
C GLY A 257 4.21 7.52 -0.91
N GLU A 258 3.79 7.30 0.32
CA GLU A 258 2.72 8.05 0.96
C GLU A 258 3.16 8.52 2.36
N SER A 259 2.64 9.67 2.78
CA SER A 259 2.70 10.09 4.17
C SER A 259 1.37 9.77 4.83
N CYS A 260 1.35 8.88 5.81
CA CYS A 260 0.12 8.41 6.46
C CYS A 260 -0.30 9.34 7.58
N MET A 261 -1.61 9.55 7.74
CA MET A 261 -2.20 10.27 8.88
C MET A 261 -3.30 9.40 9.46
N TRP A 262 -2.88 8.49 10.35
CA TRP A 262 -3.82 7.65 11.09
C TRP A 262 -4.60 8.46 12.12
N ALA A 263 -5.80 8.00 12.44
CA ALA A 263 -6.83 8.82 13.05
C ALA A 263 -7.12 8.54 14.53
N GLU A 264 -6.29 7.75 15.21
CA GLU A 264 -6.46 7.37 16.62
C GLU A 264 -6.50 8.58 17.54
N THR A 265 -5.76 9.64 17.18
CA THR A 265 -5.60 10.84 17.99
C THR A 265 -5.88 12.14 17.24
N VAL A 266 -6.29 12.10 15.97
CA VAL A 266 -6.54 13.30 15.15
C VAL A 266 -8.02 13.44 14.83
N ASP A 267 -8.50 14.67 14.72
CA ASP A 267 -9.83 14.95 14.19
C ASP A 267 -9.84 16.27 13.38
N PRO A 268 -10.99 16.73 12.85
CA PRO A 268 -11.03 17.98 12.09
C PRO A 268 -10.52 19.22 12.83
N SER A 269 -10.44 19.21 14.16
CA SER A 269 -9.96 20.33 14.97
C SER A 269 -8.45 20.53 14.88
N ASP A 270 -7.68 19.49 14.59
CA ASP A 270 -6.21 19.53 14.56
C ASP A 270 -5.56 18.88 13.33
N LEU A 271 -6.35 18.32 12.40
CA LEU A 271 -5.82 17.69 11.18
C LEU A 271 -4.80 18.54 10.42
N HIS A 272 -5.13 19.80 10.12
CA HIS A 272 -4.25 20.67 9.32
C HIS A 272 -2.92 20.98 10.00
N ASN A 273 -2.92 21.20 11.31
CA ASN A 273 -1.70 21.52 12.05
C ASN A 273 -0.83 20.27 12.26
N THR A 274 -1.45 19.10 12.20
CA THR A 274 -0.74 17.82 12.26
C THR A 274 -0.06 17.55 10.93
N VAL A 275 -0.82 17.57 9.83
CA VAL A 275 -0.33 17.20 8.50
C VAL A 275 0.68 18.24 7.96
N TRP A 276 0.34 19.52 8.05
CA TRP A 276 1.13 20.58 7.41
C TRP A 276 1.99 21.34 8.42
N PRO A 277 3.26 21.63 8.08
CA PRO A 277 3.89 21.50 6.76
C PRO A 277 4.67 20.19 6.55
N ARG A 278 4.67 19.26 7.52
CA ARG A 278 5.50 18.04 7.46
C ARG A 278 5.26 17.19 6.21
N ALA A 279 4.00 17.02 5.79
CA ALA A 279 3.68 16.32 4.54
C ALA A 279 4.31 16.97 3.29
N ALA A 280 4.59 18.27 3.32
CA ALA A 280 5.27 18.96 2.21
C ALA A 280 6.75 18.53 2.08
N ALA A 281 7.39 18.12 3.18
CA ALA A 281 8.74 17.56 3.13
C ALA A 281 8.76 16.24 2.36
N VAL A 282 7.80 15.35 2.64
CA VAL A 282 7.62 14.08 1.90
C VAL A 282 7.31 14.35 0.44
N ALA A 283 6.43 15.32 0.16
CA ALA A 283 6.09 15.71 -1.21
C ALA A 283 7.32 16.17 -2.00
N GLU A 284 8.25 16.90 -1.37
CA GLU A 284 9.47 17.34 -2.04
C GLU A 284 10.42 16.19 -2.36
N VAL A 285 10.58 15.24 -1.43
CA VAL A 285 11.37 14.01 -1.63
C VAL A 285 10.83 13.19 -2.81
N LEU A 286 9.51 13.03 -2.89
CA LEU A 286 8.86 12.24 -3.95
C LEU A 286 8.79 12.96 -5.31
N TRP A 287 8.94 14.28 -5.33
CA TRP A 287 8.81 15.09 -6.55
C TRP A 287 10.15 15.49 -7.16
N THR A 288 11.11 15.87 -6.31
CA THR A 288 12.34 16.53 -6.76
C THR A 288 13.38 15.47 -7.16
N PRO A 289 14.09 15.65 -8.29
CA PRO A 289 15.15 14.74 -8.69
C PRO A 289 16.18 14.50 -7.59
N LEU A 290 16.63 13.25 -7.46
CA LEU A 290 17.54 12.82 -6.40
C LEU A 290 18.85 13.63 -6.38
N ASP A 291 19.38 13.98 -7.54
CA ASP A 291 20.63 14.75 -7.71
C ASP A 291 20.47 16.24 -7.33
N VAL A 292 19.24 16.74 -7.22
CA VAL A 292 18.97 18.09 -6.71
C VAL A 292 18.91 18.09 -5.18
N ILE A 293 18.29 17.08 -4.57
CA ILE A 293 18.26 16.93 -3.09
C ILE A 293 19.65 16.51 -2.57
N TYR A 294 20.30 15.57 -3.25
CA TYR A 294 21.58 14.97 -2.86
C TYR A 294 22.64 15.15 -3.96
N PRO A 295 23.16 16.37 -4.19
CA PRO A 295 24.10 16.66 -5.28
C PRO A 295 25.43 15.91 -5.17
N ASN A 296 25.80 15.50 -3.96
CA ASN A 296 27.02 14.73 -3.68
C ASN A 296 26.72 13.26 -3.33
N GLY A 297 25.51 12.78 -3.64
CA GLY A 297 25.00 11.46 -3.29
C GLY A 297 24.44 11.39 -1.86
N ILE A 298 23.58 10.40 -1.62
CA ILE A 298 22.81 10.24 -0.36
C ILE A 298 23.73 10.18 0.87
N ALA A 299 24.87 9.48 0.76
CA ALA A 299 25.82 9.31 1.87
C ALA A 299 26.49 10.63 2.30
N ALA A 300 26.55 11.64 1.42
CA ALA A 300 27.08 12.96 1.75
C ALA A 300 26.05 13.86 2.45
N GLY A 301 24.78 13.43 2.53
CA GLY A 301 23.68 14.20 3.10
C GLY A 301 23.16 15.31 2.18
N THR A 302 22.16 16.03 2.68
CA THR A 302 21.50 17.18 2.02
C THR A 302 21.65 18.41 2.90
N ASP A 303 21.57 19.60 2.29
CA ASP A 303 21.53 20.87 3.02
C ASP A 303 20.12 21.12 3.58
N LEU A 304 19.93 20.82 4.87
CA LEU A 304 18.66 21.03 5.55
C LEU A 304 18.33 22.51 5.75
N ALA A 305 19.31 23.42 5.80
CA ALA A 305 19.03 24.84 5.98
C ALA A 305 18.32 25.41 4.75
N LEU A 306 18.76 25.02 3.55
CA LEU A 306 18.09 25.40 2.30
C LEU A 306 16.68 24.82 2.16
N ALA A 307 16.43 23.63 2.72
CA ALA A 307 15.09 23.04 2.78
C ALA A 307 14.21 23.78 3.80
N GLU A 308 14.73 24.06 4.99
CA GLU A 308 14.02 24.80 6.07
C GLU A 308 13.54 26.17 5.58
N ASP A 309 14.42 26.95 4.96
CA ASP A 309 14.10 28.31 4.45
C ASP A 309 12.94 28.30 3.45
N ARG A 310 12.93 27.32 2.54
CA ARG A 310 11.87 27.15 1.54
C ARG A 310 10.59 26.65 2.19
N LEU A 311 10.68 25.71 3.12
CA LEU A 311 9.54 25.15 3.83
C LEU A 311 8.85 26.20 4.73
N GLU A 312 9.60 27.08 5.40
CA GLU A 312 9.05 28.22 6.15
C GLU A 312 8.29 29.17 5.23
N THR A 313 8.85 29.47 4.06
CA THR A 313 8.18 30.28 3.04
C THR A 313 6.89 29.61 2.55
N PHE A 314 6.93 28.30 2.29
CA PHE A 314 5.77 27.52 1.84
C PHE A 314 4.68 27.42 2.91
N ARG A 315 5.05 27.18 4.17
CA ARG A 315 4.15 27.18 5.32
C ARG A 315 3.38 28.49 5.42
N CYS A 316 4.05 29.62 5.17
CA CYS A 316 3.38 30.91 5.15
C CYS A 316 2.43 31.12 3.96
N LEU A 317 2.72 30.50 2.82
CA LEU A 317 1.77 30.45 1.70
C LEU A 317 0.53 29.62 2.08
N LEU A 318 0.70 28.48 2.74
CA LEU A 318 -0.40 27.64 3.23
C LEU A 318 -1.31 28.42 4.18
N THR A 319 -0.75 29.10 5.20
CA THR A 319 -1.53 29.91 6.14
C THR A 319 -2.29 31.05 5.44
N ARG A 320 -1.66 31.73 4.47
CA ARG A 320 -2.35 32.77 3.67
C ARG A 320 -3.50 32.22 2.83
N ARG A 321 -3.48 30.93 2.50
CA ARG A 321 -4.52 30.22 1.74
C ARG A 321 -5.56 29.54 2.65
N GLY A 322 -5.53 29.78 3.96
CA GLY A 322 -6.50 29.24 4.91
C GLY A 322 -6.16 27.84 5.44
N ILE A 323 -4.96 27.31 5.18
CA ILE A 323 -4.50 26.06 5.76
C ILE A 323 -3.72 26.36 7.04
N SER A 324 -4.24 25.91 8.18
CA SER A 324 -3.69 26.12 9.53
C SER A 324 -2.45 25.26 9.80
N ALA A 325 -1.39 25.44 8.99
CA ALA A 325 -0.13 24.71 9.12
C ALA A 325 0.65 25.09 10.39
N ALA A 326 1.19 24.09 11.08
CA ALA A 326 2.05 24.26 12.23
C ALA A 326 3.35 25.02 11.87
N PRO A 327 4.03 25.64 12.84
CA PRO A 327 5.38 26.17 12.62
C PRO A 327 6.37 25.07 12.19
N VAL A 328 7.29 25.41 11.28
CA VAL A 328 8.34 24.48 10.80
C VAL A 328 9.28 24.07 11.93
N THR A 329 9.65 25.01 12.80
CA THR A 329 10.60 24.83 13.90
C THR A 329 10.02 24.09 15.12
N ASN A 330 8.85 23.47 14.98
CA ASN A 330 8.21 22.74 16.06
C ASN A 330 8.99 21.44 16.35
N THR A 331 9.30 21.20 17.63
CA THR A 331 9.92 19.93 18.07
C THR A 331 8.92 18.78 18.18
N GLN A 332 7.62 19.08 18.11
CA GLN A 332 6.53 18.12 17.99
C GLN A 332 5.47 18.71 17.05
N ALA A 333 4.84 17.88 16.22
CA ALA A 333 3.90 18.34 15.18
C ALA A 333 2.83 19.32 15.70
N ARG A 334 2.03 18.91 16.69
CA ARG A 334 0.94 19.70 17.30
C ARG A 334 1.40 20.56 18.48
N TYR A 335 2.54 21.23 18.36
CA TYR A 335 3.03 22.10 19.43
C TYR A 335 2.72 23.57 19.19
N GLN A 336 2.54 24.32 20.28
CA GLN A 336 2.34 25.76 20.20
C GLN A 336 3.60 26.45 19.63
N PRO A 337 3.44 27.54 18.86
CA PRO A 337 4.60 28.29 18.39
C PRO A 337 5.41 28.85 19.56
N LYS A 338 6.74 28.79 19.47
CA LYS A 338 7.64 29.49 20.39
C LYS A 338 7.66 30.98 20.05
N GLU A 339 7.24 31.85 20.97
CA GLU A 339 7.05 33.29 20.74
C GLU A 339 5.92 33.58 19.71
N PRO A 340 5.56 34.85 19.39
CA PRO A 340 4.57 35.14 18.35
C PRO A 340 4.84 34.51 16.98
N ASN A 341 6.03 33.91 16.75
CA ASN A 341 6.48 33.07 15.62
C ASN A 341 5.72 33.28 14.32
N SER A 342 5.56 34.55 13.96
CA SER A 342 4.70 34.90 12.85
C SER A 342 5.42 34.52 11.56
N CYS A 343 4.65 34.39 10.50
CA CYS A 343 5.21 34.30 9.15
C CYS A 343 6.17 35.44 8.79
N PHE A 344 6.11 36.55 9.51
CA PHE A 344 7.04 37.65 9.36
C PHE A 344 8.38 37.42 10.09
N VAL A 345 8.38 36.70 11.22
CA VAL A 345 9.59 36.35 11.98
C VAL A 345 10.37 35.24 11.30
N GLN A 346 9.70 34.21 10.76
CA GLN A 346 10.32 33.12 10.01
C GLN A 346 11.03 33.66 8.74
N ARG A 347 10.36 34.53 7.98
CA ARG A 347 10.92 35.11 6.74
C ARG A 347 12.07 36.12 6.91
N ARG A 348 12.48 36.47 8.13
CA ARG A 348 13.49 37.51 8.41
C ARG A 348 14.88 36.98 8.77
N ARG A 349 15.11 35.66 8.71
CA ARG A 349 16.46 35.07 8.85
C ARG A 349 17.35 35.25 7.60
N LEU A 350 16.85 35.96 6.58
CA LEU A 350 17.54 36.32 5.34
C LEU A 350 18.41 37.57 5.47
#